data_AF-A0AAT9HNG1-F1
#
_entry.id   AF-A0AAT9HNG1-F1
#
_cell.length_a   1.000
_cell.length_b   1.000
_cell.length_c   1.000
_cell.angle_alpha   90.00
_cell.angle_beta   90.00
_cell.angle_gamma   90.00
#
_symmetry.space_group_name_H-M   'P 1'
#
loop_
_entity.id
_entity.type
_entity.pdbx_description
1 polymer ?
#
loop_
_entity_poly.entity_id
_entity_poly.type
_entity_poly.pdbx_seq_one_letter_code
_entity_poly.pdbx_strand_id
1 'polypeptide(L)'
;MPDAAEPAGDTVGDLPGGEGEPVDPEAGTGRAGRLVAPDEGARADTTKETVAEDVGVDGGAAGAEEAAMHVVEDGTALPGEHDTT
;
A
#
# COMPACT_ATOMS: atom_id res chain seq x y z
N MET A 1 -29.36 6.69 -17.04
CA MET A 1 -28.12 6.44 -17.82
C MET A 1 -28.25 5.06 -18.44
N PRO A 2 -27.84 4.84 -19.69
CA PRO A 2 -27.70 3.47 -20.19
C PRO A 2 -26.61 2.76 -19.39
N ASP A 3 -26.76 1.45 -19.23
CA ASP A 3 -25.75 0.58 -18.64
C ASP A 3 -24.57 0.50 -19.60
N ALA A 4 -23.38 0.88 -19.13
CA ALA A 4 -22.18 0.82 -19.97
C ALA A 4 -21.75 -0.64 -20.06
N ALA A 5 -21.63 -1.18 -21.28
CA ALA A 5 -21.05 -2.50 -21.46
C ALA A 5 -19.66 -2.52 -20.81
N GLU A 6 -19.43 -3.47 -19.92
CA GLU A 6 -18.13 -3.61 -19.27
C GLU A 6 -17.05 -3.82 -20.35
N PRO A 7 -15.88 -3.17 -20.22
CA PRO A 7 -14.80 -3.35 -21.17
C PRO A 7 -14.42 -4.83 -21.28
N ALA A 8 -14.06 -5.27 -22.49
CA ALA A 8 -13.56 -6.63 -22.68
C ALA A 8 -12.28 -6.82 -21.84
N GLY A 9 -12.25 -7.86 -21.00
CA GLY A 9 -11.08 -8.21 -20.20
C GLY A 9 -9.85 -8.54 -21.05
N ASP A 10 -8.67 -8.41 -20.46
CA ASP A 10 -7.37 -8.63 -21.13
C ASP A 10 -6.87 -10.07 -21.06
N THR A 11 -7.67 -10.99 -20.50
CA THR A 11 -7.41 -12.42 -20.28
C THR A 11 -6.42 -12.76 -19.17
N VAL A 12 -5.79 -11.75 -18.55
CA VAL A 12 -4.89 -11.96 -17.41
C VAL A 12 -5.73 -12.23 -16.16
N GLY A 13 -5.29 -13.17 -15.32
CA GLY A 13 -6.00 -13.53 -14.08
C GLY A 13 -7.35 -14.26 -14.23
N ASP A 14 -7.88 -14.41 -15.44
CA ASP A 14 -9.23 -14.95 -15.70
C ASP A 14 -9.37 -16.48 -15.55
N LEU A 15 -8.28 -17.22 -15.33
CA LEU A 15 -8.32 -18.68 -15.22
C LEU A 15 -9.01 -19.12 -13.91
N PRO A 16 -10.10 -19.92 -13.96
CA PRO A 16 -10.77 -20.41 -12.76
C PRO A 16 -9.83 -21.27 -11.90
N GLY A 17 -9.59 -20.84 -10.66
CA GLY A 17 -8.65 -21.50 -9.75
C GLY A 17 -7.18 -21.27 -10.05
N GLY A 18 -6.85 -20.34 -10.96
CA GLY A 18 -5.49 -19.85 -11.17
C GLY A 18 -5.04 -18.87 -10.07
N GLU A 19 -3.88 -18.25 -10.26
CA GLU A 19 -3.27 -17.34 -9.28
C GLU A 19 -3.96 -15.95 -9.20
N GLY A 20 -4.90 -15.68 -10.11
CA GLY A 20 -5.58 -14.39 -10.22
C GLY A 20 -4.75 -13.35 -10.97
N GLU A 21 -5.17 -12.08 -10.89
CA GLU A 21 -4.45 -10.95 -11.47
C GLU A 21 -3.11 -10.74 -10.77
N PRO A 22 -1.99 -10.57 -11.50
CA PRO A 22 -0.71 -10.20 -10.91
C PRO A 22 -0.84 -8.93 -10.06
N VAL A 23 -0.36 -9.00 -8.82
CA VAL A 23 -0.31 -7.85 -7.92
C VAL A 23 1.07 -7.22 -7.98
N ASP A 24 1.11 -5.90 -8.07
CA ASP A 24 2.33 -5.11 -8.00
C ASP A 24 3.02 -5.31 -6.63
N PRO A 25 4.32 -5.62 -6.56
CA PRO A 25 4.99 -5.89 -5.29
C PRO A 25 5.01 -4.67 -4.34
N GLU A 26 4.93 -3.44 -4.86
CA GLU A 26 4.81 -2.21 -4.08
C GLU A 26 3.44 -2.09 -3.39
N ALA A 27 2.43 -2.83 -3.86
CA ALA A 27 1.14 -2.88 -3.19
C ALA A 27 1.18 -3.67 -1.87
N GLY A 28 2.26 -4.39 -1.57
CA GLY A 28 2.42 -5.10 -0.31
C GLY A 28 1.33 -6.15 -0.04
N THR A 29 1.33 -6.72 1.17
CA THR A 29 0.33 -7.75 1.58
C THR A 29 -0.53 -7.33 2.77
N GLY A 30 -0.07 -6.34 3.54
CA GLY A 30 -0.75 -5.78 4.68
C GLY A 30 -1.06 -4.31 4.47
N ARG A 31 -2.21 -3.86 4.95
CA ARG A 31 -2.55 -2.45 4.99
C ARG A 31 -1.70 -1.73 6.05
N ALA A 32 -1.19 -0.55 5.74
CA ALA A 32 -0.53 0.31 6.71
C ALA A 32 -1.53 0.93 7.70
N GLY A 33 -1.11 1.08 8.95
CA GLY A 33 -1.86 1.75 10.00
C GLY A 33 -1.33 3.15 10.33
N ARG A 34 -1.70 3.64 11.51
CA ARG A 34 -1.28 4.96 11.99
C ARG A 34 0.20 4.93 12.36
N LEU A 35 0.99 5.84 11.79
CA LEU A 35 2.39 6.05 12.15
C LEU A 35 2.53 7.00 13.34
N VAL A 36 3.26 6.59 14.37
CA VAL A 36 3.47 7.35 15.60
C VAL A 36 4.96 7.50 15.88
N ALA A 37 5.41 8.74 16.10
CA ALA A 37 6.79 9.02 16.49
C ALA A 37 7.10 8.40 17.87
N PRO A 38 8.38 8.09 18.19
CA PRO A 38 8.75 7.42 19.44
C PRO A 38 8.28 8.10 20.73
N ASP A 39 8.10 9.42 20.72
CA ASP A 39 7.56 10.20 21.85
C ASP A 39 6.19 10.82 21.56
N GLU A 40 5.46 10.25 20.60
CA GLU A 40 4.15 10.69 20.13
C GLU A 40 4.15 12.12 19.55
N GLY A 41 5.32 12.66 19.20
CA GLY A 41 5.48 14.04 18.74
C GLY A 41 5.35 15.05 19.88
N ALA A 42 5.53 14.63 21.13
CA ALA A 42 5.40 15.50 22.30
C ALA A 42 6.54 16.52 22.41
N ARG A 43 7.70 16.26 21.79
CA ARG A 43 8.87 17.14 21.82
C ARG A 43 9.40 17.37 20.41
N ALA A 44 10.39 18.26 20.32
CA ALA A 44 11.12 18.49 19.09
C ALA A 44 11.96 17.26 18.72
N ASP A 45 12.08 17.00 17.42
CA ASP A 45 12.89 15.92 16.89
C ASP A 45 14.36 16.05 17.29
N THR A 46 14.96 14.92 17.65
CA THR A 46 16.38 14.84 18.02
C THR A 46 17.25 14.27 16.91
N THR A 47 16.63 13.72 15.87
CA THR A 47 17.25 13.07 14.71
C THR A 47 16.87 13.81 13.43
N LYS A 48 17.57 13.54 12.33
CA LYS A 48 17.23 14.13 11.01
C LYS A 48 16.32 13.22 10.19
N GLU A 49 16.30 11.96 10.55
CA GLU A 49 15.53 10.89 9.96
C GLU A 49 14.06 11.01 10.40
N THR A 50 13.15 10.78 9.47
CA THR A 50 11.71 10.66 9.74
C THR A 50 11.43 9.23 10.21
N VAL A 51 11.36 9.03 11.52
CA VAL A 51 11.12 7.71 12.14
C VAL A 51 9.77 7.67 12.84
N ALA A 52 9.04 6.57 12.67
CA ALA A 52 7.77 6.31 13.33
C ALA A 52 7.48 4.80 13.34
N GLU A 53 6.63 4.37 14.26
CA GLU A 53 6.14 2.99 14.34
C GLU A 53 4.68 2.94 13.88
N ASP A 54 4.34 1.92 13.09
CA ASP A 54 2.95 1.59 12.78
C ASP A 54 2.29 0.93 14.00
N VAL A 55 1.30 1.60 14.57
CA VAL A 55 0.55 1.12 15.75
C VAL A 55 -0.81 0.52 15.38
N GLY A 56 -1.03 0.25 14.09
CA GLY A 56 -2.20 -0.42 13.55
C GLY A 56 -3.28 0.52 13.01
N VAL A 57 -4.30 -0.09 12.40
CA VAL A 57 -5.44 0.60 11.79
C VAL A 57 -6.38 1.14 12.88
N ASP A 58 -6.81 2.40 12.78
CA ASP A 58 -7.83 2.98 13.64
C ASP A 58 -9.24 2.47 13.29
N GLY A 59 -9.53 1.22 13.64
CA GLY A 59 -10.87 0.68 13.89
C GLY A 59 -11.93 0.83 12.79
N GLY A 60 -11.54 1.12 11.54
CA GLY A 60 -12.47 1.35 10.43
C GLY A 60 -12.86 2.82 10.19
N ALA A 61 -12.31 3.78 10.94
CA ALA A 61 -12.49 5.21 10.69
C ALA A 61 -11.59 5.76 9.56
N ALA A 62 -10.71 4.91 9.05
CA ALA A 62 -9.70 5.32 8.10
C ALA A 62 -10.30 5.63 6.73
N GLY A 63 -9.87 6.75 6.15
CA GLY A 63 -10.32 7.23 4.84
C GLY A 63 -9.97 6.27 3.70
N ALA A 64 -10.49 6.54 2.50
CA ALA A 64 -10.20 5.72 1.32
C ALA A 64 -8.70 5.73 1.00
N GLU A 65 -8.05 6.88 1.13
CA GLU A 65 -6.62 7.06 0.89
C GLU A 65 -5.79 6.30 1.92
N GLU A 66 -6.16 6.39 3.19
CA GLU A 66 -5.51 5.64 4.27
C GLU A 66 -5.76 4.12 4.13
N ALA A 67 -6.85 3.71 3.48
CA ALA A 67 -7.15 2.31 3.18
C ALA A 67 -6.39 1.76 1.99
N ALA A 68 -5.87 2.64 1.12
CA ALA A 68 -5.09 2.27 -0.04
C ALA A 68 -3.59 2.10 0.26
N MET A 69 -3.11 2.54 1.44
CA MET A 69 -1.70 2.43 1.82
C MET A 69 -1.37 1.03 2.35
N HIS A 70 -0.20 0.51 1.96
CA HIS A 70 0.25 -0.84 2.29
C HIS A 70 1.69 -0.86 2.80
N VAL A 71 2.03 -1.94 3.50
CA VAL A 71 3.38 -2.22 3.99
C VAL A 71 4.07 -3.16 3.01
N VAL A 72 5.27 -2.76 2.59
CA VAL A 72 6.20 -3.55 1.80
C VAL A 72 7.33 -4.00 2.72
N GLU A 73 7.52 -5.31 2.86
CA GLU A 73 8.61 -5.88 3.66
C GLU A 73 9.97 -5.60 3.00
N ASP A 74 11.02 -5.34 3.78
CA ASP A 74 12.39 -5.02 3.30
C ASP A 74 13.00 -6.09 2.36
N GLY A 75 12.48 -7.32 2.42
CA GLY A 75 12.90 -8.43 1.55
C GLY A 75 12.13 -8.52 0.23
N THR A 76 11.14 -7.64 0.02
CA THR A 76 10.34 -7.61 -1.21
C THR A 76 11.20 -7.06 -2.34
N ALA A 77 11.35 -7.83 -3.42
CA ALA A 77 12.06 -7.37 -4.61
C ALA A 77 11.20 -6.32 -5.33
N LEU A 78 11.48 -5.05 -5.05
CA LEU A 78 10.87 -3.94 -5.76
C LEU A 78 11.52 -3.80 -7.15
N PRO A 79 10.75 -3.49 -8.21
CA PRO A 79 11.32 -3.12 -9.49
C PRO A 79 12.24 -1.91 -9.30
N GLY A 80 13.41 -1.95 -9.92
CA GLY A 80 14.38 -0.86 -9.80
C GLY A 80 13.76 0.46 -10.26
N GLU A 81 14.01 1.54 -9.51
CA GLU A 81 13.69 2.89 -9.92
C GLU A 81 14.19 3.07 -11.36
N HIS A 82 13.26 3.25 -12.30
CA HIS A 82 13.65 3.55 -13.67
C HIS A 82 14.47 4.84 -13.61
N ASP A 83 15.78 4.74 -13.85
CA ASP A 83 16.68 5.84 -14.06
C ASP A 83 16.15 6.66 -15.25
N THR A 84 15.34 7.68 -14.94
CA THR A 84 14.95 8.69 -15.91
C THR A 84 16.11 9.68 -16.03
N THR A 85 17.20 9.24 -16.67
CA THR A 85 18.23 10.16 -17.19
C THR A 85 17.82 10.70 -18.56
#